data_AF-A0A060Y4R0-F1
#
_entry.id   AF-A0A060Y4R0-F1
#
_cell.length_a   1.000
_cell.length_b   1.000
_cell.length_c   1.000
_cell.angle_alpha   90.00
_cell.angle_beta   90.00
_cell.angle_gamma   90.00
#
_symmetry.space_group_name_H-M   'P 1'
#
loop_
_entity.id
_entity.type
_entity.pdbx_description
1 polymer ?
#
loop_
_entity_poly.entity_id
_entity_poly.type
_entity_poly.pdbx_seq_one_letter_code
_entity_poly.pdbx_strand_id
1 'polypeptide(L)'
;MQCRTMVSQQECLQNESAFLSDFLRSGAASRQMATIECFQQVARLRMCLDMAGNLLGDKQRLSATEREFLTSVGELCKRSGNDWYRVYLIRKICNQHGVEYVQRFLTVADMQWLFPREVLQKNQDGSQIDQYLVCGEDYKTIRDVVAKAILEGKIKDIDRACKGSSCPNNKRTIYLLLALFREVTCLYRAANPNLHPNSEFCQTLVDFIEASTFLASRNVKEFALDLVANRLGPLTVQTGASGAQWVVVELAIHLSAVLLCGNQGLLIPLQQLALFPTNMQRAFIPTMPEDMLAVVRQAIRGMSWYNCPNGHPCAIGECGKPMETSRCVDCGAEIGGRSHNPVAGFTTAQIRYVGNSIRD
;
A
#
# COMPACT_ATOMS: atom_id res chain seq x y z
N MET A 1 4.81 9.70 -24.03
CA MET A 1 5.00 9.09 -25.36
C MET A 1 4.25 7.76 -25.37
N GLN A 2 3.05 7.75 -25.94
CA GLN A 2 2.16 6.59 -26.04
C GLN A 2 2.11 6.09 -27.49
N CYS A 3 1.79 4.80 -27.63
CA CYS A 3 1.57 4.03 -28.87
C CYS A 3 2.82 3.65 -29.68
N ARG A 4 3.48 2.55 -29.28
CA ARG A 4 4.27 1.69 -30.18
C ARG A 4 3.50 0.41 -30.41
N THR A 5 3.18 0.09 -31.67
CA THR A 5 2.61 -1.21 -32.10
C THR A 5 3.54 -2.35 -31.69
N MET A 6 3.01 -3.54 -31.38
CA MET A 6 3.82 -4.69 -30.91
C MET A 6 4.98 -5.05 -31.86
N VAL A 7 4.79 -4.87 -33.18
CA VAL A 7 5.83 -5.07 -34.20
C VAL A 7 6.98 -4.05 -34.05
N SER A 8 6.66 -2.77 -33.84
CA SER A 8 7.67 -1.71 -33.62
C SER A 8 8.47 -1.91 -32.31
N GLN A 9 7.90 -2.63 -31.35
CA GLN A 9 8.58 -2.98 -30.10
C GLN A 9 9.57 -4.15 -30.29
N GLN A 10 9.22 -5.15 -31.10
CA GLN A 10 10.11 -6.26 -31.43
C GLN A 10 11.33 -5.81 -32.23
N GLU A 11 11.14 -4.99 -33.27
CA GLU A 11 12.24 -4.41 -34.05
C GLU A 11 13.16 -3.56 -33.19
N CYS A 12 12.59 -2.78 -32.26
CA CYS A 12 13.37 -2.01 -31.30
C CYS A 12 14.27 -2.91 -30.44
N LEU A 13 13.74 -4.01 -29.88
CA LEU A 13 14.51 -4.93 -29.04
C LEU A 13 15.64 -5.62 -29.82
N GLN A 14 15.41 -5.99 -31.08
CA GLN A 14 16.43 -6.58 -31.93
C GLN A 14 17.56 -5.59 -32.23
N ASN A 15 17.21 -4.34 -32.59
CA ASN A 15 18.18 -3.28 -32.84
C ASN A 15 19.03 -2.96 -31.60
N GLU A 16 18.41 -2.92 -30.42
CA GLU A 16 19.15 -2.69 -29.17
C GLU A 16 20.01 -3.90 -28.78
N SER A 17 19.57 -5.13 -29.04
CA SER A 17 20.38 -6.34 -28.82
C SER A 17 21.65 -6.36 -29.68
N ALA A 18 21.53 -5.94 -30.95
CA ALA A 18 22.67 -5.76 -31.85
C ALA A 18 23.62 -4.69 -31.33
N PHE A 19 23.10 -3.52 -30.93
CA PHE A 19 23.89 -2.45 -30.33
C PHE A 19 24.67 -2.91 -29.09
N LEU A 20 24.04 -3.65 -28.16
CA LEU A 20 24.71 -4.18 -26.97
C LEU A 20 25.87 -5.12 -27.32
N SER A 21 25.67 -5.96 -28.34
CA SER A 21 26.68 -6.89 -28.83
C SER A 21 27.87 -6.15 -29.44
N ASP A 22 27.63 -5.12 -30.24
CA ASP A 22 28.67 -4.30 -30.86
C ASP A 22 29.40 -3.42 -29.84
N PHE A 23 28.69 -2.90 -28.83
CA PHE A 23 29.27 -2.16 -27.72
C PHE A 23 30.28 -3.00 -26.93
N LEU A 24 29.97 -4.29 -26.69
CA LEU A 24 30.90 -5.22 -26.04
C LEU A 24 32.12 -5.54 -26.90
N ARG A 25 31.94 -5.75 -28.22
CA ARG A 25 33.04 -6.07 -29.14
C ARG A 25 34.00 -4.90 -29.36
N SER A 26 33.49 -3.68 -29.37
CA SER A 26 34.28 -2.48 -29.65
C SER A 26 35.20 -2.05 -28.51
N GLY A 27 35.12 -2.69 -27.33
CA GLY A 27 35.95 -2.36 -26.16
C GLY A 27 35.74 -0.94 -25.63
N ALA A 28 34.62 -0.29 -26.02
CA ALA A 28 34.30 1.09 -25.66
C ALA A 28 34.19 1.30 -24.14
N ALA A 29 33.92 0.24 -23.37
CA ALA A 29 33.96 0.24 -21.91
C ALA A 29 35.33 0.63 -21.31
N SER A 30 36.42 0.54 -22.09
CA SER A 30 37.80 0.79 -21.63
C SER A 30 38.39 2.15 -22.04
N ARG A 31 37.69 2.98 -22.85
CA ARG A 31 38.25 4.26 -23.35
C ARG A 31 37.83 5.44 -22.48
N GLN A 32 38.77 5.95 -21.69
CA GLN A 32 38.62 7.12 -20.80
C GLN A 32 38.68 8.46 -21.56
N MET A 33 37.73 8.73 -22.47
CA MET A 33 37.53 10.09 -23.00
C MET A 33 36.04 10.43 -23.02
N ALA A 34 35.65 11.47 -22.26
CA ALA A 34 34.29 11.96 -22.16
C ALA A 34 33.90 12.78 -23.41
N THR A 35 33.67 12.09 -24.53
CA THR A 35 33.17 12.69 -25.78
C THR A 35 31.64 12.70 -25.81
N ILE A 36 31.04 13.50 -26.71
CA ILE A 36 29.59 13.50 -26.95
C ILE A 36 29.10 12.10 -27.34
N GLU A 37 29.87 11.39 -28.17
CA GLU A 37 29.58 10.01 -28.59
C GLU A 37 29.54 9.05 -27.40
N CYS A 38 30.46 9.19 -26.44
CA CYS A 38 30.46 8.42 -25.20
C CYS A 38 29.17 8.67 -24.38
N PHE A 39 28.75 9.93 -24.23
CA PHE A 39 27.50 10.24 -23.53
C PHE A 39 26.26 9.69 -24.24
N GLN A 40 26.23 9.73 -25.58
CA GLN A 40 25.14 9.12 -26.36
C GLN A 40 25.09 7.61 -26.18
N GLN A 41 26.23 6.92 -26.19
CA GLN A 41 26.30 5.49 -25.92
C GLN A 41 25.83 5.16 -24.49
N VAL A 42 26.24 5.92 -23.48
CA VAL A 42 25.78 5.75 -22.10
C VAL A 42 24.27 6.00 -21.98
N ALA A 43 23.72 7.01 -22.65
CA ALA A 43 22.29 7.27 -22.67
C ALA A 43 21.51 6.09 -23.28
N ARG A 44 22.01 5.54 -24.40
CA ARG A 44 21.42 4.37 -25.06
C ARG A 44 21.52 3.10 -24.20
N LEU A 45 22.64 2.90 -23.50
CA LEU A 45 22.79 1.82 -22.52
C LEU A 45 21.78 1.95 -21.38
N ARG A 46 21.58 3.15 -20.82
CA ARG A 46 20.59 3.38 -19.77
C ARG A 46 19.18 3.07 -20.26
N MET A 47 18.85 3.47 -21.50
CA MET A 47 17.58 3.09 -22.14
C MET A 47 17.43 1.57 -22.25
N CYS A 48 18.46 0.84 -22.67
CA CYS A 48 18.45 -0.63 -22.71
C CYS A 48 18.21 -1.24 -21.31
N LEU A 49 18.92 -0.74 -20.29
CA LEU A 49 18.75 -1.19 -18.91
C LEU A 49 17.37 -0.84 -18.36
N ASP A 50 16.80 0.32 -18.72
CA ASP A 50 15.43 0.70 -18.36
C ASP A 50 14.40 -0.25 -18.97
N MET A 51 14.58 -0.63 -20.25
CA MET A 51 13.74 -1.62 -20.93
C MET A 51 13.85 -2.99 -20.27
N ALA A 52 15.07 -3.43 -19.94
CA ALA A 52 15.30 -4.69 -19.24
C ALA A 52 14.67 -4.71 -17.85
N GLY A 53 14.77 -3.62 -17.10
CA GLY A 53 14.13 -3.47 -15.80
C GLY A 53 12.61 -3.63 -15.87
N ASN A 54 11.97 -3.01 -16.88
CA ASN A 54 10.54 -3.16 -17.11
C ASN A 54 10.15 -4.62 -17.43
N LEU A 55 10.93 -5.31 -18.28
CA LEU A 55 10.67 -6.71 -18.66
C LEU A 55 10.84 -7.68 -17.49
N LEU A 56 11.82 -7.43 -16.60
CA LEU A 56 12.03 -8.23 -15.38
C LEU A 56 10.96 -7.95 -14.31
N GLY A 57 10.31 -6.80 -14.39
CA GLY A 57 9.19 -6.40 -13.55
C GLY A 57 7.84 -7.00 -13.94
N ASP A 58 7.67 -7.32 -15.22
CA ASP A 58 6.42 -7.83 -15.75
C ASP A 58 6.26 -9.34 -15.46
N LYS A 59 5.09 -9.74 -14.99
CA LYS A 59 4.80 -11.12 -14.57
C LYS A 59 4.27 -12.00 -15.70
N GLN A 60 4.26 -11.49 -16.93
CA GLN A 60 3.80 -12.22 -18.11
C GLN A 60 4.87 -13.14 -18.69
N ARG A 61 4.44 -14.12 -19.49
CA ARG A 61 5.35 -14.96 -20.27
C ARG A 61 6.05 -14.09 -21.32
N LEU A 62 7.35 -13.86 -21.12
CA LEU A 62 8.21 -13.17 -22.07
C LEU A 62 8.19 -13.86 -23.44
N SER A 63 8.10 -13.07 -24.51
CA SER A 63 8.29 -13.51 -25.89
C SER A 63 9.73 -13.97 -26.15
N ALA A 64 9.97 -14.65 -27.28
CA ALA A 64 11.31 -15.09 -27.66
C ALA A 64 12.27 -13.91 -27.82
N THR A 65 11.83 -12.82 -28.46
CA THR A 65 12.60 -11.58 -28.67
C THR A 65 12.97 -10.88 -27.36
N GLU A 66 12.08 -10.88 -26.38
CA GLU A 66 12.36 -10.27 -25.06
C GLU A 66 13.37 -11.09 -24.27
N ARG A 67 13.31 -12.43 -24.36
CA ARG A 67 14.31 -13.32 -23.74
C ARG A 67 15.69 -13.16 -24.37
N GLU A 68 15.75 -13.02 -25.69
CA GLU A 68 16.99 -12.77 -26.42
C GLU A 68 17.61 -11.43 -25.98
N PHE A 69 16.80 -10.36 -25.91
CA PHE A 69 17.26 -9.07 -25.42
C PHE A 69 17.77 -9.11 -23.97
N LEU A 70 17.03 -9.77 -23.06
CA LEU A 70 17.50 -9.96 -21.67
C LEU A 70 18.80 -10.77 -21.61
N THR A 71 18.99 -11.71 -22.52
CA THR A 71 20.26 -12.45 -22.65
C THR A 71 21.40 -11.52 -23.06
N SER A 72 21.18 -10.62 -24.03
CA SER A 72 22.17 -9.60 -24.42
C SER A 72 22.50 -8.65 -23.27
N VAL A 73 21.52 -8.22 -22.47
CA VAL A 73 21.73 -7.38 -21.27
C VAL A 73 22.48 -8.15 -20.17
N GLY A 74 22.16 -9.43 -19.98
CA GLY A 74 22.88 -10.30 -19.06
C GLY A 74 24.34 -10.47 -19.48
N GLU A 75 24.61 -10.60 -20.77
CA GLU A 75 25.95 -10.67 -21.32
C GLU A 75 26.72 -9.35 -21.17
N LEU A 76 26.05 -8.21 -21.37
CA LEU A 76 26.61 -6.88 -21.07
C LEU A 76 27.10 -6.82 -19.62
N CYS A 77 26.26 -7.21 -18.67
CA CYS A 77 26.63 -7.20 -17.26
C CYS A 77 27.82 -8.14 -17.01
N LYS A 78 27.81 -9.37 -17.56
CA LYS A 78 28.86 -10.39 -17.36
C LYS A 78 30.22 -9.98 -17.94
N ARG A 79 30.28 -9.47 -19.18
CA ARG A 79 31.53 -9.24 -19.92
C ARG A 79 32.09 -7.83 -19.84
N SER A 80 31.27 -6.82 -19.53
CA SER A 80 31.75 -5.43 -19.55
C SER A 80 32.78 -5.09 -18.46
N GLY A 81 32.86 -5.87 -17.38
CA GLY A 81 33.69 -5.57 -16.21
C GLY A 81 33.21 -4.35 -15.41
N ASN A 82 32.03 -3.81 -15.71
CA ASN A 82 31.49 -2.61 -15.06
C ASN A 82 30.22 -2.92 -14.25
N ASP A 83 30.36 -3.02 -12.93
CA ASP A 83 29.25 -3.32 -12.03
C ASP A 83 28.22 -2.20 -11.91
N TRP A 84 28.50 -0.98 -12.41
CA TRP A 84 27.50 0.09 -12.41
C TRP A 84 26.28 -0.23 -13.25
N TYR A 85 26.40 -1.10 -14.27
CA TYR A 85 25.23 -1.55 -15.05
C TYR A 85 24.30 -2.43 -14.21
N ARG A 86 24.86 -3.35 -13.41
CA ARG A 86 24.12 -4.15 -12.44
C ARG A 86 23.47 -3.27 -11.38
N VAL A 87 24.22 -2.33 -10.81
CA VAL A 87 23.72 -1.40 -9.80
C VAL A 87 22.57 -0.55 -10.36
N TYR A 88 22.71 -0.05 -11.59
CA TYR A 88 21.65 0.72 -12.25
C TYR A 88 20.39 -0.12 -12.45
N LEU A 89 20.53 -1.35 -12.96
CA LEU A 89 19.41 -2.25 -13.21
C LEU A 89 18.71 -2.65 -11.92
N ILE A 90 19.46 -2.98 -10.86
CA ILE A 90 18.92 -3.23 -9.52
C ILE A 90 18.14 -2.02 -9.02
N ARG A 91 18.72 -0.81 -9.09
CA ARG A 91 18.03 0.43 -8.67
C ARG A 91 16.76 0.66 -9.45
N LYS A 92 16.78 0.39 -10.77
CA LYS A 92 15.60 0.53 -11.63
C LYS A 92 14.47 -0.40 -11.18
N ILE A 93 14.78 -1.67 -10.98
CA ILE A 93 13.79 -2.67 -10.55
C ILE A 93 13.30 -2.35 -9.14
N CYS A 94 14.20 -1.99 -8.21
CA CYS A 94 13.84 -1.56 -6.85
C CYS A 94 12.90 -0.35 -6.86
N ASN A 95 13.13 0.64 -7.72
CA ASN A 95 12.27 1.82 -7.81
C ASN A 95 10.86 1.50 -8.30
N GLN A 96 10.68 0.40 -9.05
CA GLN A 96 9.39 0.01 -9.62
C GLN A 96 8.64 -1.01 -8.76
N HIS A 97 9.36 -1.95 -8.15
CA HIS A 97 8.77 -3.11 -7.47
C HIS A 97 9.21 -3.29 -6.02
N GLY A 98 10.13 -2.45 -5.53
CA GLY A 98 10.66 -2.52 -4.17
C GLY A 98 11.82 -3.50 -4.00
N VAL A 99 12.47 -3.43 -2.84
CA VAL A 99 13.67 -4.21 -2.50
C VAL A 99 13.36 -5.69 -2.33
N GLU A 100 12.23 -6.04 -1.72
CA GLU A 100 11.82 -7.43 -1.52
C GLU A 100 11.66 -8.18 -2.86
N TYR A 101 11.19 -7.50 -3.90
CA TYR A 101 11.05 -8.07 -5.23
C TYR A 101 12.42 -8.45 -5.81
N VAL A 102 13.41 -7.56 -5.65
CA VAL A 102 14.78 -7.82 -6.10
C VAL A 102 15.42 -8.94 -5.30
N GLN A 103 15.23 -8.99 -3.98
CA GLN A 103 15.79 -10.05 -3.13
C GLN A 103 15.34 -11.45 -3.55
N ARG A 104 14.14 -11.62 -4.12
CA ARG A 104 13.69 -12.91 -4.66
C ARG A 104 14.60 -13.44 -5.76
N PHE A 105 15.18 -12.56 -6.58
CA PHE A 105 16.10 -12.97 -7.63
C PHE A 105 17.41 -13.57 -7.11
N LEU A 106 17.79 -13.32 -5.84
CA LEU A 106 18.94 -13.99 -5.21
C LEU A 106 18.73 -15.51 -5.10
N THR A 107 17.48 -15.96 -4.97
CA THR A 107 17.12 -17.38 -4.87
C THR A 107 16.97 -18.08 -6.22
N VAL A 108 16.87 -17.31 -7.31
CA VAL A 108 16.64 -17.83 -8.66
C VAL A 108 17.98 -17.94 -9.41
N ALA A 109 18.42 -19.17 -9.70
CA ALA A 109 19.72 -19.43 -10.32
C ALA A 109 19.93 -18.65 -11.63
N ASP A 110 18.89 -18.58 -12.47
CA ASP A 110 18.94 -17.92 -13.78
C ASP A 110 19.07 -16.38 -13.69
N MET A 111 18.89 -15.79 -12.50
CA MET A 111 18.93 -14.33 -12.28
C MET A 111 20.10 -13.86 -11.42
N GLN A 112 21.02 -14.77 -11.04
CA GLN A 112 22.19 -14.42 -10.24
C GLN A 112 23.13 -13.42 -10.94
N TRP A 113 23.10 -13.35 -12.28
CA TRP A 113 23.91 -12.42 -13.06
C TRP A 113 23.61 -10.94 -12.79
N LEU A 114 22.41 -10.64 -12.26
CA LEU A 114 21.97 -9.30 -11.88
C LEU A 114 22.80 -8.73 -10.72
N PHE A 115 23.35 -9.59 -9.87
CA PHE A 115 24.01 -9.19 -8.64
C PHE A 115 25.55 -9.24 -8.77
N PRO A 116 26.26 -8.26 -8.19
CA PRO A 116 27.70 -8.36 -7.95
C PRO A 116 28.03 -9.57 -7.06
N ARG A 117 29.24 -10.11 -7.20
CA ARG A 117 29.66 -11.34 -6.48
C ARG A 117 29.64 -11.16 -4.97
N GLU A 118 29.91 -9.95 -4.50
CA GLU A 118 29.95 -9.58 -3.08
C GLU A 118 28.57 -9.67 -2.42
N VAL A 119 27.50 -9.45 -3.19
CA VAL A 119 26.11 -9.53 -2.71
C VAL A 119 25.67 -10.98 -2.61
N LEU A 120 26.07 -11.82 -3.55
CA LEU A 120 25.75 -13.26 -3.55
C LEU A 120 26.42 -14.02 -2.39
N GLN A 121 27.51 -13.48 -1.83
CA GLN A 121 28.25 -14.08 -0.72
C GLN A 121 27.72 -13.68 0.67
N LYS A 122 26.88 -12.65 0.79
CA LYS A 122 26.29 -12.24 2.08
C LYS A 122 25.03 -13.06 2.38
N ASN A 123 24.89 -13.49 3.63
CA ASN A 123 23.81 -14.36 4.12
C ASN A 123 22.42 -13.94 3.62
N GLN A 124 21.63 -14.94 3.24
CA GLN A 124 20.30 -14.87 2.62
C GLN A 124 19.17 -14.39 3.56
N ASP A 125 19.49 -14.00 4.79
CA ASP A 125 18.53 -13.42 5.71
C ASP A 125 18.26 -11.98 5.28
N GLY A 126 17.40 -11.85 4.27
CA GLY A 126 16.86 -10.58 3.82
C GLY A 126 16.10 -9.93 4.97
N SER A 127 16.80 -9.15 5.79
CA SER A 127 16.16 -8.33 6.81
C SER A 127 15.19 -7.39 6.11
N GLN A 128 13.91 -7.56 6.43
CA GLN A 128 12.85 -6.72 5.88
C GLN A 128 13.08 -5.27 6.36
N ILE A 129 12.76 -4.31 5.51
CA ILE A 129 12.81 -2.90 5.90
C ILE A 129 11.70 -2.65 6.93
N ASP A 130 12.07 -2.18 8.11
CA ASP A 130 11.10 -1.77 9.12
C ASP A 130 10.51 -0.40 8.76
N GLN A 131 9.29 -0.41 8.21
CA GLN A 131 8.58 0.81 7.80
C GLN A 131 8.13 1.66 9.00
N TYR A 132 8.02 1.07 10.19
CA TYR A 132 7.60 1.81 11.39
C TYR A 132 8.70 2.72 11.95
N LEU A 133 9.92 2.67 11.40
CA LEU A 133 10.97 3.65 11.70
C LEU A 133 10.54 5.10 11.40
N VAL A 134 9.47 5.31 10.61
CA VAL A 134 8.80 6.61 10.46
C VAL A 134 8.34 7.20 11.80
N CYS A 135 8.06 6.37 12.81
CA CYS A 135 7.71 6.80 14.17
C CYS A 135 8.90 7.41 14.95
N GLY A 136 10.12 7.32 14.43
CA GLY A 136 11.32 7.95 14.97
C GLY A 136 12.03 7.12 16.05
N GLU A 137 12.98 7.77 16.73
CA GLU A 137 13.91 7.11 17.66
C GLU A 137 13.24 6.52 18.89
N ASP A 138 12.11 7.07 19.35
CA ASP A 138 11.35 6.51 20.48
C ASP A 138 10.82 5.10 20.18
N TYR A 139 10.25 4.90 18.98
CA TYR A 139 9.80 3.58 18.53
C TYR A 139 10.98 2.64 18.39
N LYS A 140 12.07 3.09 17.74
CA LYS A 140 13.28 2.28 17.54
C LYS A 140 13.86 1.81 18.88
N THR A 141 13.93 2.69 19.88
CA THR A 141 14.42 2.34 21.23
C THR A 141 13.58 1.25 21.87
N ILE A 142 12.24 1.36 21.79
CA ILE A 142 11.33 0.35 22.34
C ILE A 142 11.49 -0.97 21.58
N ARG A 143 11.51 -0.93 20.24
CA ARG A 143 11.69 -2.10 19.38
C ARG A 143 13.00 -2.83 19.66
N ASP A 144 14.11 -2.12 19.76
CA ASP A 144 15.43 -2.72 20.03
C ASP A 144 15.46 -3.41 21.40
N VAL A 145 14.76 -2.85 22.40
CA VAL A 145 14.60 -3.49 23.72
C VAL A 145 13.72 -4.72 23.64
N VAL A 146 12.62 -4.70 22.87
CA VAL A 146 11.78 -5.89 22.65
C VAL A 146 12.58 -6.98 21.94
N ALA A 147 13.33 -6.65 20.88
CA ALA A 147 14.20 -7.58 20.17
C ALA A 147 15.24 -8.22 21.11
N LYS A 148 15.88 -7.41 21.96
CA LYS A 148 16.82 -7.88 22.98
C LYS A 148 16.15 -8.78 24.02
N ALA A 149 14.93 -8.43 24.46
CA ALA A 149 14.19 -9.22 25.43
C ALA A 149 13.79 -10.60 24.88
N ILE A 150 13.52 -10.72 23.57
CA ILE A 150 13.28 -12.01 22.90
C ILE A 150 14.54 -12.88 22.93
N LEU A 151 15.71 -12.28 22.65
CA LEU A 151 16.98 -13.02 22.62
C LEU A 151 17.47 -13.42 24.02
N GLU A 152 17.28 -12.56 25.02
CA GLU A 152 17.83 -12.76 26.37
C GLU A 152 16.80 -13.27 27.41
N GLY A 153 15.51 -13.33 27.05
CA GLY A 153 14.42 -13.72 27.97
C GLY A 153 14.09 -12.69 29.07
N LYS A 154 14.57 -11.44 28.94
CA LYS A 154 14.46 -10.40 30.01
C LYS A 154 13.35 -9.39 29.73
N ILE A 155 12.10 -9.79 29.96
CA ILE A 155 10.92 -8.94 29.70
C ILE A 155 10.85 -7.70 30.60
N LYS A 156 11.49 -7.74 31.79
CA LYS A 156 11.58 -6.58 32.70
C LYS A 156 12.26 -5.36 32.08
N ASP A 157 13.12 -5.56 31.07
CA ASP A 157 13.78 -4.44 30.39
C ASP A 157 12.81 -3.67 29.48
N ILE A 158 11.75 -4.32 28.97
CA ILE A 158 10.67 -3.67 28.19
C ILE A 158 9.94 -2.66 29.06
N ASP A 159 9.53 -3.04 30.28
CA ASP A 159 8.87 -2.14 31.23
C ASP A 159 9.75 -0.93 31.56
N ARG A 160 11.06 -1.15 31.79
CA ARG A 160 12.01 -0.07 32.04
C ARG A 160 12.12 0.89 30.86
N ALA A 161 12.21 0.38 29.63
CA ALA A 161 12.30 1.19 28.42
C ALA A 161 11.01 1.99 28.19
N CYS A 162 9.85 1.38 28.42
CA CYS A 162 8.57 2.08 28.38
C CYS A 162 8.52 3.21 29.42
N LYS A 163 8.95 2.98 30.67
CA LYS A 163 9.00 4.02 31.72
C LYS A 163 9.98 5.15 31.40
N GLY A 164 11.12 4.83 30.81
CA GLY A 164 12.17 5.79 30.47
C GLY A 164 11.90 6.62 29.20
N SER A 165 10.87 6.28 28.42
CA SER A 165 10.56 7.00 27.19
C SER A 165 9.93 8.37 27.45
N SER A 166 10.43 9.39 26.75
CA SER A 166 9.94 10.78 26.82
C SER A 166 8.58 10.97 26.11
N CYS A 167 8.14 9.98 25.33
CA CYS A 167 6.94 10.09 24.53
C CYS A 167 5.63 9.98 25.36
N PRO A 168 4.54 10.64 24.90
CA PRO A 168 3.23 10.52 25.53
C PRO A 168 2.72 9.07 25.64
N ASN A 169 1.91 8.78 26.66
CA ASN A 169 1.43 7.42 26.96
C ASN A 169 0.73 6.74 25.78
N ASN A 170 -0.07 7.46 24.99
CA ASN A 170 -0.73 6.90 23.81
C ASN A 170 0.28 6.49 22.73
N LYS A 171 1.31 7.32 22.44
CA LYS A 171 2.37 6.98 21.50
C LYS A 171 3.21 5.80 21.97
N ARG A 172 3.54 5.75 23.26
CA ARG A 172 4.24 4.62 23.89
C ARG A 172 3.49 3.30 23.68
N THR A 173 2.17 3.33 23.84
CA THR A 173 1.29 2.18 23.61
C THR A 173 1.34 1.73 22.16
N ILE A 174 1.21 2.68 21.22
CA ILE A 174 1.34 2.40 19.77
C ILE A 174 2.70 1.77 19.47
N TYR A 175 3.80 2.35 19.95
CA TYR A 175 5.14 1.85 19.67
C TYR A 175 5.38 0.45 20.23
N LEU A 176 4.85 0.16 21.41
CA LEU A 176 4.91 -1.18 21.98
C LEU A 176 4.14 -2.19 21.12
N LEU A 177 2.93 -1.85 20.65
CA LEU A 177 2.16 -2.72 19.75
C LEU A 177 2.89 -2.96 18.42
N LEU A 178 3.45 -1.91 17.82
CA LEU A 178 4.24 -2.02 16.58
C LEU A 178 5.49 -2.87 16.78
N ALA A 179 6.18 -2.70 17.91
CA ALA A 179 7.37 -3.49 18.26
C ALA A 179 7.02 -4.96 18.49
N LEU A 180 5.91 -5.26 19.19
CA LEU A 180 5.43 -6.63 19.36
C LEU A 180 5.09 -7.28 18.01
N PHE A 181 4.39 -6.57 17.12
CA PHE A 181 4.17 -7.07 15.77
C PHE A 181 5.49 -7.35 15.06
N ARG A 182 6.40 -6.37 15.08
CA ARG A 182 7.65 -6.41 14.31
C ARG A 182 8.60 -7.51 14.77
N GLU A 183 8.75 -7.68 16.08
CA GLU A 183 9.75 -8.57 16.65
C GLU A 183 9.17 -9.95 17.01
N VAL A 184 7.87 -10.06 17.28
CA VAL A 184 7.23 -11.33 17.66
C VAL A 184 6.38 -11.87 16.51
N THR A 185 5.40 -11.11 16.04
CA THR A 185 4.47 -11.61 15.00
C THR A 185 5.20 -11.89 13.68
N CYS A 186 6.18 -11.08 13.29
CA CYS A 186 6.96 -11.33 12.07
C CYS A 186 7.84 -12.58 12.15
N LEU A 187 8.14 -13.14 13.33
CA LEU A 187 8.90 -14.40 13.43
C LEU A 187 8.12 -15.59 12.85
N TYR A 188 6.79 -15.55 12.90
CA TYR A 188 5.92 -16.55 12.26
C TYR A 188 5.99 -16.52 10.73
N ARG A 189 6.65 -15.52 10.12
CA ARG A 189 6.95 -15.47 8.68
C ARG A 189 7.99 -16.52 8.29
N ALA A 190 8.89 -16.88 9.20
CA ALA A 190 9.98 -17.79 8.91
C ALA A 190 9.43 -19.16 8.52
N ALA A 191 9.93 -19.71 7.41
CA ALA A 191 9.58 -21.05 6.97
C ALA A 191 10.08 -22.13 7.94
N ASN A 192 11.11 -21.81 8.74
CA ASN A 192 11.65 -22.70 9.77
C ASN A 192 10.86 -22.52 11.08
N PRO A 193 10.12 -23.55 11.55
CA PRO A 193 9.35 -23.48 12.80
C PRO A 193 10.22 -23.24 14.04
N ASN A 194 11.51 -23.57 14.00
CA ASN A 194 12.43 -23.33 15.13
C ASN A 194 12.74 -21.85 15.34
N LEU A 195 12.45 -21.00 14.35
CA LEU A 195 12.56 -19.55 14.45
C LEU A 195 11.27 -18.90 14.98
N HIS A 196 10.20 -19.68 15.16
CA HIS A 196 8.96 -19.17 15.74
C HIS A 196 9.16 -18.93 17.25
N PRO A 197 8.42 -17.98 17.84
CA PRO A 197 8.50 -17.72 19.27
C PRO A 197 8.17 -18.99 20.06
N ASN A 198 9.04 -19.34 21.02
CA ASN A 198 8.80 -20.51 21.85
C ASN A 198 7.59 -20.28 22.79
N SER A 199 6.95 -21.37 23.23
CA SER A 199 5.71 -21.31 24.01
C SER A 199 5.90 -20.67 25.39
N GLU A 200 7.03 -20.92 26.05
CA GLU A 200 7.37 -20.38 27.38
C GLU A 200 7.55 -18.86 27.35
N PHE A 201 8.23 -18.35 26.32
CA PHE A 201 8.43 -16.93 26.09
C PHE A 201 7.12 -16.24 25.72
N CYS A 202 6.31 -16.85 24.85
CA CYS A 202 4.95 -16.37 24.57
C CYS A 202 4.12 -16.24 25.85
N GLN A 203 4.18 -17.22 26.76
CA GLN A 203 3.48 -17.14 28.03
C GLN A 203 4.00 -15.98 28.90
N THR A 204 5.32 -15.80 28.96
CA THR A 204 5.91 -14.70 29.73
C THR A 204 5.53 -13.31 29.17
N LEU A 205 5.39 -13.20 27.84
CA LEU A 205 4.86 -12.01 27.18
C LEU A 205 3.37 -11.78 27.48
N VAL A 206 2.57 -12.84 27.50
CA VAL A 206 1.15 -12.78 27.90
C VAL A 206 1.03 -12.24 29.32
N ASP A 207 1.77 -12.80 30.27
CA ASP A 207 1.77 -12.36 31.67
C ASP A 207 2.17 -10.87 31.79
N PHE A 208 3.16 -10.43 30.99
CA PHE A 208 3.54 -9.02 30.90
C PHE A 208 2.44 -8.14 30.33
N ILE A 209 1.77 -8.55 29.25
CA ILE A 209 0.67 -7.80 28.62
C ILE A 209 -0.49 -7.63 29.61
N GLU A 210 -0.83 -8.68 30.35
CA GLU A 210 -1.88 -8.65 31.36
C GLU A 210 -1.51 -7.72 32.53
N ALA A 211 -0.27 -7.78 33.03
CA ALA A 211 0.21 -6.95 34.12
C ALA A 211 0.55 -5.50 33.71
N SER A 212 0.69 -5.22 32.41
CA SER A 212 1.15 -3.92 31.90
C SER A 212 0.15 -2.80 32.19
N THR A 213 0.68 -1.69 32.70
CA THR A 213 -0.06 -0.44 32.93
C THR A 213 -0.03 0.48 31.71
N PHE A 214 0.83 0.21 30.71
CA PHE A 214 0.87 0.98 29.46
C PHE A 214 -0.29 0.62 28.54
N LEU A 215 -0.72 -0.65 28.56
CA LEU A 215 -1.85 -1.16 27.79
C LEU A 215 -3.15 -0.93 28.58
N ALA A 216 -3.60 0.33 28.66
CA ALA A 216 -4.64 0.72 29.63
C ALA A 216 -6.03 0.15 29.34
N SER A 217 -6.40 -0.06 28.07
CA SER A 217 -7.75 -0.52 27.69
C SER A 217 -7.78 -2.03 27.42
N ARG A 218 -8.93 -2.65 27.68
CA ARG A 218 -9.16 -4.07 27.39
C ARG A 218 -8.91 -4.40 25.92
N ASN A 219 -9.45 -3.60 25.01
CA ASN A 219 -9.30 -3.81 23.56
C ASN A 219 -7.83 -3.76 23.12
N VAL A 220 -7.02 -2.87 23.73
CA VAL A 220 -5.58 -2.78 23.45
C VAL A 220 -4.83 -4.02 23.96
N LYS A 221 -5.18 -4.54 25.14
CA LYS A 221 -4.61 -5.79 25.66
C LYS A 221 -4.98 -6.99 24.79
N GLU A 222 -6.25 -7.12 24.43
CA GLU A 222 -6.73 -8.19 23.53
C GLU A 222 -5.98 -8.15 22.19
N PHE A 223 -5.83 -6.96 21.59
CA PHE A 223 -5.05 -6.79 20.37
C PHE A 223 -3.57 -7.18 20.55
N ALA A 224 -2.92 -6.80 21.66
CA ALA A 224 -1.55 -7.19 21.95
C ALA A 224 -1.38 -8.71 22.11
N LEU A 225 -2.34 -9.39 22.75
CA LEU A 225 -2.36 -10.84 22.88
C LEU A 225 -2.51 -11.53 21.53
N ASP A 226 -3.36 -10.99 20.65
CA ASP A 226 -3.55 -11.52 19.30
C ASP A 226 -2.34 -11.30 18.40
N LEU A 227 -1.58 -10.23 18.59
CA LEU A 227 -0.28 -10.04 17.94
C LEU A 227 0.71 -11.15 18.35
N VAL A 228 0.90 -11.38 19.65
CA VAL A 228 1.84 -12.39 20.17
C VAL A 228 1.46 -13.80 19.72
N ALA A 229 0.16 -14.11 19.73
CA ALA A 229 -0.36 -15.41 19.33
C ALA A 229 -0.60 -15.56 17.81
N ASN A 230 -0.32 -14.52 17.01
CA ASN A 230 -0.59 -14.48 15.57
C ASN A 230 -2.06 -14.82 15.19
N ARG A 231 -3.02 -14.37 16.02
CA ARG A 231 -4.47 -14.61 15.85
C ARG A 231 -5.17 -13.37 15.27
N LEU A 232 -4.73 -12.93 14.10
CA LEU A 232 -5.19 -11.68 13.48
C LEU A 232 -6.23 -11.91 12.37
N GLY A 233 -6.82 -13.11 12.33
CA GLY A 233 -7.82 -13.50 11.33
C GLY A 233 -7.27 -13.39 9.91
N PRO A 234 -7.88 -12.59 9.01
CA PRO A 234 -7.38 -12.39 7.65
C PRO A 234 -5.97 -11.76 7.58
N LEU A 235 -5.50 -11.13 8.67
CA LEU A 235 -4.18 -10.50 8.77
C LEU A 235 -3.15 -11.42 9.42
N THR A 236 -3.49 -12.68 9.71
CA THR A 236 -2.55 -13.65 10.29
C THR A 236 -1.33 -13.80 9.38
N VAL A 237 -0.16 -13.70 10.00
CA VAL A 237 1.13 -13.84 9.34
C VAL A 237 1.35 -15.31 8.96
N GLN A 238 1.59 -15.55 7.68
CA GLN A 238 1.83 -16.88 7.12
C GLN A 238 3.11 -16.91 6.29
N THR A 239 3.72 -18.09 6.21
CA THR A 239 4.87 -18.36 5.36
C THR A 239 4.50 -18.21 3.88
N GLY A 240 5.30 -17.48 3.11
CA GLY A 240 5.11 -17.39 1.66
C GLY A 240 4.10 -16.33 1.18
N ALA A 241 3.53 -15.51 2.07
CA ALA A 241 2.69 -14.39 1.67
C ALA A 241 3.44 -13.42 0.73
N SER A 242 2.71 -12.84 -0.23
CA SER A 242 3.29 -11.92 -1.22
C SER A 242 3.64 -10.57 -0.61
N GLY A 243 4.65 -9.87 -1.14
CA GLY A 243 5.05 -8.54 -0.63
C GLY A 243 3.90 -7.52 -0.59
N ALA A 244 2.96 -7.59 -1.54
CA ALA A 244 1.77 -6.73 -1.53
C ALA A 244 0.83 -7.03 -0.35
N GLN A 245 0.60 -8.31 -0.03
CA GLN A 245 -0.18 -8.70 1.15
C GLN A 245 0.51 -8.21 2.43
N TRP A 246 1.84 -8.27 2.50
CA TRP A 246 2.61 -7.78 3.63
C TRP A 246 2.43 -6.30 3.89
N VAL A 247 2.53 -5.48 2.84
CA VAL A 247 2.31 -4.03 2.96
C VAL A 247 0.91 -3.74 3.51
N VAL A 248 -0.11 -4.49 3.06
CA VAL A 248 -1.48 -4.34 3.59
C VAL A 248 -1.55 -4.73 5.06
N VAL A 249 -0.91 -5.83 5.48
CA VAL A 249 -0.86 -6.23 6.90
C VAL A 249 -0.16 -5.18 7.74
N GLU A 250 1.01 -4.69 7.34
CA GLU A 250 1.75 -3.64 8.08
C GLU A 250 0.92 -2.36 8.23
N LEU A 251 0.30 -1.90 7.14
CA LEU A 251 -0.57 -0.73 7.17
C LEU A 251 -1.80 -0.96 8.07
N ALA A 252 -2.41 -2.15 8.02
CA ALA A 252 -3.57 -2.49 8.83
C ALA A 252 -3.23 -2.58 10.33
N ILE A 253 -2.07 -3.14 10.68
CA ILE A 253 -1.59 -3.19 12.07
C ILE A 253 -1.28 -1.80 12.58
N HIS A 254 -0.60 -0.97 11.78
CA HIS A 254 -0.37 0.43 12.13
C HIS A 254 -1.68 1.20 12.33
N LEU A 255 -2.63 1.07 11.39
CA LEU A 255 -3.95 1.69 11.51
C LEU A 255 -4.67 1.22 12.77
N SER A 256 -4.67 -0.08 13.06
CA SER A 256 -5.30 -0.65 14.26
C SER A 256 -4.68 -0.10 15.54
N ALA A 257 -3.35 -0.04 15.63
CA ALA A 257 -2.66 0.54 16.78
C ALA A 257 -3.02 2.02 16.98
N VAL A 258 -3.04 2.81 15.90
CA VAL A 258 -3.42 4.23 15.93
C VAL A 258 -4.88 4.42 16.34
N LEU A 259 -5.81 3.62 15.79
CA LEU A 259 -7.24 3.73 16.11
C LEU A 259 -7.56 3.27 17.53
N LEU A 260 -6.87 2.25 18.06
CA LEU A 260 -7.10 1.77 19.43
C LEU A 260 -6.51 2.68 20.51
N CYS A 261 -5.42 3.39 20.19
CA CYS A 261 -4.69 4.23 21.16
C CYS A 261 -4.90 5.74 20.95
N GLY A 262 -5.44 6.15 19.80
CA GLY A 262 -5.62 7.53 19.42
C GLY A 262 -6.86 8.15 20.05
N ASN A 263 -6.70 9.30 20.69
CA ASN A 263 -7.79 10.05 21.34
C ASN A 263 -8.04 11.42 20.65
N GLN A 264 -7.73 11.52 19.35
CA GLN A 264 -7.94 12.76 18.59
C GLN A 264 -9.33 12.77 17.94
N GLY A 265 -10.00 13.93 17.95
CA GLY A 265 -11.36 14.06 17.39
C GLY A 265 -11.48 13.63 15.93
N LEU A 266 -10.43 13.83 15.12
CA LEU A 266 -10.38 13.42 13.71
C LEU A 266 -10.38 11.90 13.51
N LEU A 267 -9.96 11.11 14.52
CA LEU A 267 -9.94 9.67 14.44
C LEU A 267 -11.29 9.04 14.75
N ILE A 268 -12.21 9.77 15.41
CA ILE A 268 -13.49 9.24 15.86
C ILE A 268 -14.29 8.62 14.70
N PRO A 269 -14.47 9.26 13.52
CA PRO A 269 -15.20 8.64 12.41
C PRO A 269 -14.54 7.35 11.92
N LEU A 270 -13.20 7.30 11.91
CA LEU A 270 -12.44 6.11 11.49
C LEU A 270 -12.53 4.99 12.54
N GLN A 271 -12.53 5.34 13.83
CA GLN A 271 -12.76 4.40 14.93
C GLN A 271 -14.16 3.79 14.84
N GLN A 272 -15.18 4.61 14.58
CA GLN A 272 -16.54 4.11 14.37
C GLN A 272 -16.58 3.19 13.15
N LEU A 273 -15.93 3.54 12.04
CA LEU A 273 -15.91 2.71 10.84
C LEU A 273 -15.21 1.36 11.06
N ALA A 274 -14.08 1.35 11.76
CA ALA A 274 -13.26 0.17 11.96
C ALA A 274 -13.77 -0.75 13.08
N LEU A 275 -14.24 -0.17 14.20
CA LEU A 275 -14.58 -0.91 15.42
C LEU A 275 -16.10 -1.07 15.62
N PHE A 276 -16.90 -0.17 15.06
CA PHE A 276 -18.36 -0.13 15.24
C PHE A 276 -19.10 0.16 13.93
N PRO A 277 -18.92 -0.67 12.88
CA PRO A 277 -19.44 -0.37 11.54
C PRO A 277 -20.97 -0.20 11.49
N THR A 278 -21.70 -0.77 12.45
CA THR A 278 -23.15 -0.56 12.63
C THR A 278 -23.53 0.91 12.83
N ASN A 279 -22.68 1.69 13.48
CA ASN A 279 -22.91 3.11 13.75
C ASN A 279 -22.69 3.98 12.49
N MET A 280 -22.05 3.44 11.46
CA MET A 280 -21.67 4.15 10.24
C MET A 280 -22.55 3.81 9.02
N GLN A 281 -23.61 3.00 9.17
CA GLN A 281 -24.45 2.54 8.05
C GLN A 281 -25.09 3.67 7.22
N ARG A 282 -25.29 4.85 7.82
CA ARG A 282 -25.88 6.04 7.18
C ARG A 282 -24.95 7.25 7.20
N ALA A 283 -23.66 7.02 7.38
CA ALA A 283 -22.65 8.07 7.39
C ALA A 283 -22.07 8.27 5.97
N PHE A 284 -21.73 9.51 5.65
CA PHE A 284 -20.91 9.80 4.48
C PHE A 284 -19.46 9.40 4.78
N ILE A 285 -18.87 8.59 3.91
CA ILE A 285 -17.50 8.11 4.04
C ILE A 285 -16.59 9.06 3.25
N PRO A 286 -15.38 9.41 3.74
CA PRO A 286 -14.42 10.18 2.98
C PRO A 286 -14.20 9.60 1.58
N THR A 287 -14.05 10.46 0.58
CA THR A 287 -13.88 10.10 -0.85
C THR A 287 -15.07 9.39 -1.49
N MET A 288 -16.23 9.31 -0.81
CA MET A 288 -17.49 8.97 -1.48
C MET A 288 -17.82 10.04 -2.52
N PRO A 289 -18.24 9.67 -3.74
CA PRO A 289 -18.68 10.64 -4.74
C PRO A 289 -19.78 11.53 -4.16
N GLU A 290 -19.66 12.84 -4.35
CA GLU A 290 -20.75 13.74 -4.02
C GLU A 290 -21.96 13.42 -4.88
N ASP A 291 -23.14 13.46 -4.27
CA ASP A 291 -24.38 13.40 -5.03
C ASP A 291 -24.47 14.68 -5.86
N MET A 292 -24.05 14.60 -7.13
CA MET A 292 -24.10 15.70 -8.10
C MET A 292 -25.50 16.31 -8.18
N LEU A 293 -26.56 15.54 -7.87
CA LEU A 293 -27.93 16.04 -7.83
C LEU A 293 -28.15 17.00 -6.66
N ALA A 294 -27.49 16.82 -5.52
CA ALA A 294 -27.55 17.76 -4.40
C ALA A 294 -26.89 19.10 -4.76
N VAL A 295 -25.75 19.07 -5.47
CA VAL A 295 -25.05 20.27 -5.95
C VAL A 295 -25.89 20.99 -7.02
N VAL A 296 -26.47 20.26 -7.98
CA VAL A 296 -27.36 20.81 -9.01
C VAL A 296 -28.63 21.42 -8.40
N ARG A 297 -29.22 20.76 -7.39
CA ARG A 297 -30.36 21.30 -6.61
C ARG A 297 -30.03 22.62 -5.93
N GLN A 298 -28.80 22.80 -5.46
CA GLN A 298 -28.35 24.02 -4.77
C GLN A 298 -28.02 25.16 -5.73
N ALA A 299 -27.50 24.84 -6.92
CA ALA A 299 -27.13 25.82 -7.94
C ALA A 299 -28.37 26.41 -8.65
N ILE A 300 -29.43 25.61 -8.83
CA ILE A 300 -30.64 26.01 -9.53
C ILE A 300 -31.65 26.62 -8.54
N ARG A 301 -31.62 27.95 -8.42
CA ARG A 301 -32.60 28.71 -7.62
C ARG A 301 -33.91 28.90 -8.39
N GLY A 302 -35.04 28.77 -7.70
CA GLY A 302 -36.38 29.01 -8.28
C GLY A 302 -37.09 27.77 -8.84
N MET A 303 -36.51 26.58 -8.72
CA MET A 303 -37.16 25.31 -9.08
C MET A 303 -37.67 24.57 -7.85
N SER A 304 -38.82 23.91 -7.99
CA SER A 304 -39.31 22.92 -7.03
C SER A 304 -38.93 21.52 -7.49
N TRP A 305 -38.47 20.70 -6.55
CA TRP A 305 -38.02 19.34 -6.84
C TRP A 305 -39.10 18.32 -6.48
N TYR A 306 -39.32 17.38 -7.39
CA TYR A 306 -40.23 16.25 -7.21
C TYR A 306 -39.48 14.96 -7.50
N ASN A 307 -39.99 13.84 -6.99
CA ASN A 307 -39.50 12.51 -7.29
C ASN A 307 -40.57 11.76 -8.09
N CYS A 308 -40.16 11.06 -9.15
CA CYS A 308 -41.04 10.12 -9.85
C CYS A 308 -41.39 8.92 -8.94
N PRO A 309 -42.37 8.07 -9.33
CA PRO A 309 -42.75 6.89 -8.55
C PRO A 309 -41.58 5.95 -8.23
N ASN A 310 -40.52 5.96 -9.04
CA ASN A 310 -39.31 5.15 -8.88
C ASN A 310 -38.16 5.90 -8.16
N GLY A 311 -38.38 7.12 -7.67
CA GLY A 311 -37.40 7.86 -6.87
C GLY A 311 -36.42 8.75 -7.64
N HIS A 312 -36.49 8.82 -8.98
CA HIS A 312 -35.64 9.72 -9.77
C HIS A 312 -36.10 11.19 -9.62
N PRO A 313 -35.17 12.14 -9.47
CA PRO A 313 -35.51 13.54 -9.27
C PRO A 313 -35.91 14.24 -10.56
N CYS A 314 -36.93 15.09 -10.47
CA CYS A 314 -37.44 15.91 -11.54
C CYS A 314 -37.53 17.37 -11.05
N ALA A 315 -36.98 18.30 -11.83
CA ALA A 315 -37.08 19.72 -11.56
C ALA A 315 -38.33 20.31 -12.22
N ILE A 316 -39.10 21.10 -11.48
CA ILE A 316 -40.23 21.89 -11.98
C ILE A 316 -39.89 23.37 -11.80
N GLY A 317 -39.83 24.11 -12.91
CA GLY A 317 -39.60 25.55 -12.92
C GLY A 317 -40.87 26.38 -12.68
N GLU A 318 -40.77 27.68 -12.97
CA GLU A 318 -41.89 28.65 -12.93
C GLU A 318 -42.57 28.75 -11.56
N CYS A 319 -43.83 28.34 -11.45
CA CYS A 319 -44.63 28.39 -10.22
C CYS A 319 -44.32 27.25 -9.24
N GLY A 320 -43.39 26.34 -9.59
CA GLY A 320 -42.97 25.22 -8.74
C GLY A 320 -43.99 24.09 -8.59
N LYS A 321 -45.08 24.11 -9.37
CA LYS A 321 -46.14 23.10 -9.34
C LYS A 321 -46.39 22.50 -10.72
N PRO A 322 -46.75 21.21 -10.82
CA PRO A 322 -46.87 20.54 -12.11
C PRO A 322 -48.10 21.04 -12.90
N MET A 323 -47.88 21.54 -14.11
CA MET A 323 -48.94 22.01 -15.02
C MET A 323 -49.04 21.19 -16.32
N GLU A 324 -48.02 20.40 -16.61
CA GLU A 324 -47.95 19.51 -17.76
C GLU A 324 -47.50 18.10 -17.33
N THR A 325 -47.98 17.08 -18.05
CA THR A 325 -47.62 15.68 -17.86
C THR A 325 -46.55 15.26 -18.86
N SER A 326 -45.53 14.54 -18.40
CA SER A 326 -44.41 14.04 -19.23
C SER A 326 -43.95 12.66 -18.75
N ARG A 327 -42.85 12.14 -19.31
CA ARG A 327 -42.22 10.88 -18.91
C ARG A 327 -40.86 11.12 -18.27
N CYS A 328 -40.57 10.39 -17.20
CA CYS A 328 -39.27 10.40 -16.55
C CYS A 328 -38.17 9.94 -17.52
N VAL A 329 -37.08 10.70 -17.62
CA VAL A 329 -35.97 10.41 -18.54
C VAL A 329 -35.24 9.11 -18.20
N ASP A 330 -35.21 8.73 -16.90
CA ASP A 330 -34.47 7.55 -16.44
C ASP A 330 -35.29 6.26 -16.52
N CYS A 331 -36.59 6.32 -16.22
CA CYS A 331 -37.42 5.12 -16.06
C CYS A 331 -38.72 5.11 -16.87
N GLY A 332 -39.02 6.17 -17.62
CA GLY A 332 -40.20 6.26 -18.48
C GLY A 332 -41.56 6.37 -17.76
N ALA A 333 -41.56 6.38 -16.42
CA ALA A 333 -42.76 6.55 -15.60
C ALA A 333 -43.43 7.91 -15.85
N GLU A 334 -44.75 7.97 -15.73
CA GLU A 334 -45.50 9.22 -15.87
C GLU A 334 -45.16 10.19 -14.73
N ILE A 335 -44.82 11.43 -15.08
CA ILE A 335 -44.43 12.50 -14.16
C ILE A 335 -45.17 13.80 -14.50
N GLY A 336 -45.14 14.78 -13.62
CA GLY A 336 -45.81 16.06 -13.85
C GLY A 336 -47.24 16.07 -13.31
N GLY A 337 -48.15 16.77 -13.98
CA GLY A 337 -49.53 16.94 -13.50
C GLY A 337 -50.35 17.95 -14.29
N ARG A 338 -51.58 18.22 -13.85
CA ARG A 338 -52.48 19.20 -14.49
C ARG A 338 -53.09 20.11 -13.43
N SER A 339 -53.25 21.39 -13.76
CA SER A 339 -53.85 22.38 -12.84
C SER A 339 -53.18 22.39 -11.46
N HIS A 340 -51.85 22.30 -11.41
CA HIS A 340 -51.03 22.20 -10.20
C HIS A 340 -51.18 20.93 -9.36
N ASN A 341 -51.89 19.91 -9.87
CA ASN A 341 -52.06 18.63 -9.18
C ASN A 341 -51.14 17.57 -9.80
N PRO A 342 -50.21 16.98 -9.01
CA PRO A 342 -49.31 15.95 -9.51
C PRO A 342 -50.05 14.65 -9.87
N VAL A 343 -49.52 13.92 -10.84
CA VAL A 343 -49.94 12.55 -11.13
C VAL A 343 -49.60 11.59 -9.97
N ALA A 344 -50.27 10.44 -9.92
CA ALA A 344 -50.10 9.47 -8.84
C ALA A 344 -48.63 9.03 -8.69
N GLY A 345 -48.10 9.08 -7.47
CA GLY A 345 -46.70 8.71 -7.17
C GLY A 345 -45.66 9.78 -7.50
N PHE A 346 -46.05 10.93 -8.07
CA PHE A 346 -45.16 12.07 -8.27
C PHE A 346 -45.21 13.01 -7.06
N THR A 347 -44.21 12.93 -6.19
CA THR A 347 -44.25 13.58 -4.87
C THR A 347 -43.15 14.62 -4.73
N THR A 348 -43.42 15.71 -4.00
CA THR A 348 -42.41 16.74 -3.71
C THR A 348 -41.22 16.13 -2.96
N ALA A 349 -40.01 16.38 -3.46
CA ALA A 349 -38.79 15.94 -2.80
C ALA A 349 -38.55 16.83 -1.57
N GLN A 350 -38.72 16.27 -0.37
CA GLN A 350 -38.31 16.98 0.85
C GLN A 350 -36.79 17.12 0.85
N ILE A 351 -36.29 18.35 0.72
CA ILE A 351 -34.88 18.64 0.96
C ILE A 351 -34.68 18.59 2.47
N ARG A 352 -34.36 17.40 3.01
CA ARG A 352 -33.92 17.28 4.40
C ARG A 352 -32.50 17.82 4.51
N TYR A 353 -32.40 19.09 4.86
CA TYR A 353 -31.15 19.70 5.30
C TYR A 353 -30.74 19.06 6.64
N VAL A 354 -29.80 18.13 6.63
CA VAL A 354 -29.01 17.82 7.83
C VAL A 354 -27.83 18.79 7.83
N GLY A 355 -28.15 20.06 8.09
CA GLY A 355 -27.17 21.12 8.25
C GLY A 355 -26.63 21.11 9.69
N ASN A 356 -25.31 20.99 9.80
CA ASN A 356 -24.47 21.20 10.97
C ASN A 356 -25.07 22.14 12.02
N SER A 357 -25.37 21.60 13.21
CA SER A 357 -25.27 22.37 14.44
C SER A 357 -24.06 21.85 15.21
N ILE A 358 -22.87 22.21 14.72
CA ILE A 358 -21.71 22.37 15.59
C ILE A 358 -21.90 23.77 16.16
N ARG A 359 -22.50 23.84 17.36
CA ARG A 359 -22.46 25.05 18.18
C ARG A 359 -21.04 25.16 18.73
N ASP A 360 -20.61 26.42 18.81
CA ASP A 360 -19.31 26.91 19.27
C ASP A 360 -18.76 26.24 20.53
#